data_AF-A0A7G8ECS2-F1
#
_entry.id   AF-A0A7G8ECS2-F1
#
_cell.length_a   1.000
_cell.length_b   1.000
_cell.length_c   1.000
_cell.angle_alpha   90.00
_cell.angle_beta   90.00
_cell.angle_gamma   90.00
#
_symmetry.space_group_name_H-M   'P 1'
#
loop_
_entity.id
_entity.type
_entity.pdbx_description
1 polymer ?
#
loop_
_entity_poly.entity_id
_entity_poly.type
_entity_poly.pdbx_seq_one_letter_code
_entity_poly.pdbx_strand_id
1 'polypeptide(L)'
;MYLQATGHPLCFSFVTYTPQTREQMVACGDLRADEEYFSPVLFDFLLFVSEGILGASPGAAFPFGYDDLAIVASRIRGTGVQHEYLIAINPIAWNETKQAVLHQLKTILSAESWDGARFRRSDDCP
;
A
#
# COMPACT_ATOMS: atom_id res chain seq x y z
N MET A 1 -3.16 3.34 -8.61
CA MET A 1 -2.40 2.51 -7.66
C MET A 1 -2.57 1.06 -8.05
N TYR A 2 -1.61 0.21 -7.67
CA TYR A 2 -1.57 -1.20 -8.03
C TYR A 2 -0.90 -2.00 -6.92
N LEU A 3 -1.46 -3.15 -6.55
CA LEU A 3 -0.95 -4.02 -5.48
C LEU A 3 -0.92 -5.48 -5.94
N GLN A 4 0.24 -6.11 -5.77
CA GLN A 4 0.46 -7.51 -6.06
C GLN A 4 1.13 -8.25 -4.90
N ALA A 5 0.77 -9.53 -4.77
CA ALA A 5 1.51 -10.46 -3.93
C ALA A 5 2.89 -10.74 -4.54
N THR A 6 3.92 -10.86 -3.69
CA THR A 6 5.29 -11.19 -4.12
C THR A 6 5.62 -12.68 -3.98
N GLY A 7 4.69 -13.46 -3.45
CA GLY A 7 4.94 -14.83 -2.96
C GLY A 7 5.47 -14.88 -1.52
N HIS A 8 6.04 -13.79 -1.01
CA HIS A 8 6.40 -13.68 0.41
C HIS A 8 5.13 -13.45 1.28
N PRO A 9 5.02 -14.07 2.47
CA PRO A 9 3.80 -13.99 3.28
C PRO A 9 3.47 -12.58 3.79
N LEU A 10 4.48 -11.72 3.93
CA LEU A 10 4.37 -10.39 4.53
C LEU A 10 4.89 -9.25 3.64
N CYS A 11 5.21 -9.54 2.37
CA CYS A 11 5.71 -8.50 1.46
C CYS A 11 4.85 -8.39 0.21
N PHE A 12 4.60 -7.14 -0.19
CA PHE A 12 3.74 -6.79 -1.31
C PHE A 12 4.47 -5.82 -2.24
N SER A 13 4.25 -5.98 -3.54
CA SER A 13 4.67 -4.98 -4.53
C SER A 13 3.54 -3.98 -4.69
N PHE A 14 3.82 -2.72 -4.38
CA PHE A 14 2.87 -1.62 -4.45
C PHE A 14 3.37 -0.56 -5.43
N VAL A 15 2.56 -0.23 -6.43
CA VAL A 15 2.85 0.83 -7.40
C VAL A 15 1.91 2.01 -7.15
N THR A 16 2.51 3.17 -6.90
CA THR A 16 1.81 4.44 -6.80
C THR A 16 2.54 5.51 -7.62
N TYR A 17 1.95 6.70 -7.71
CA TYR A 17 2.61 7.84 -8.33
C TYR A 17 3.78 8.31 -7.47
N THR A 18 4.75 8.97 -8.09
CA THR A 18 5.90 9.52 -7.38
C THR A 18 5.43 10.52 -6.31
N PRO A 19 5.61 10.21 -5.00
CA PRO A 19 5.22 11.10 -3.92
C PRO A 19 6.19 12.28 -3.84
N GLN A 20 5.77 13.37 -3.19
CA GLN A 20 6.69 14.43 -2.82
C GLN A 20 7.72 13.92 -1.81
N THR A 21 8.99 14.30 -1.97
CA THR A 21 10.01 14.04 -0.95
C THR A 21 9.84 14.99 0.24
N ARG A 22 10.48 14.67 1.36
CA ARG A 22 10.54 15.57 2.52
C ARG A 22 11.03 16.96 2.13
N GLU A 23 12.10 17.04 1.35
CA GLU A 23 12.69 18.30 0.90
C GLU A 23 11.71 19.11 0.05
N GLN A 24 10.94 18.44 -0.80
CA GLN A 24 9.91 19.08 -1.62
C GLN A 24 8.78 19.63 -0.75
N MET A 25 8.29 18.85 0.22
CA MET A 25 7.25 19.29 1.16
C MET A 25 7.70 20.47 2.03
N VAL A 26 8.96 20.44 2.48
CA VAL A 26 9.55 21.57 3.22
C VAL A 26 9.69 22.80 2.34
N ALA A 27 10.14 22.64 1.09
CA ALA A 27 10.33 23.75 0.17
C ALA A 27 9.02 24.44 -0.23
N CYS A 28 7.92 23.70 -0.36
CA CYS A 28 6.60 24.27 -0.66
C CYS A 28 5.82 24.74 0.58
N GLY A 29 6.32 24.46 1.78
CA GLY A 29 5.70 24.87 3.05
C GLY A 29 4.61 23.93 3.56
N ASP A 30 4.42 22.76 2.93
CA ASP A 30 3.48 21.73 3.36
C ASP A 30 3.98 20.94 4.59
N LEU A 31 5.29 20.98 4.85
CA LEU A 31 5.92 20.39 6.04
C LEU A 31 6.92 21.38 6.65
N ARG A 32 6.88 21.58 7.97
CA ARG A 32 7.91 22.39 8.64
C ARG A 32 9.21 21.60 8.77
N ALA A 33 10.34 22.32 8.82
CA ALA A 33 11.66 21.70 8.87
C ALA A 33 11.91 20.87 10.15
N ASP A 34 11.17 21.12 11.22
CA ASP A 34 11.21 20.42 12.51
C ASP A 34 10.11 19.36 12.66
N GLU A 35 9.18 19.26 11.71
CA GLU A 35 8.14 18.25 11.73
C GLU A 35 8.66 16.90 11.23
N GLU A 36 8.08 15.85 11.80
CA GLU A 36 8.32 14.47 11.40
C GLU A 36 7.75 14.25 9.99
N TYR A 37 8.56 13.62 9.13
CA TYR A 37 8.13 13.25 7.80
C TYR A 37 7.48 11.87 7.84
N PHE A 38 6.19 11.82 7.53
CA PHE A 38 5.50 10.57 7.25
C PHE A 38 5.51 10.28 5.76
N SER A 39 5.88 9.06 5.40
CA SER A 39 5.94 8.62 4.00
C SER A 39 4.54 8.58 3.39
N PRO A 40 4.24 9.40 2.36
CA PRO A 40 2.95 9.35 1.68
C PRO A 40 2.67 8.00 1.04
N VAL A 41 3.72 7.26 0.65
CA VAL A 41 3.59 5.90 0.08
C VAL A 41 2.96 4.93 1.05
N LEU A 42 3.32 5.01 2.33
CA LEU A 42 2.79 4.09 3.34
C LEU A 42 1.33 4.43 3.66
N PHE A 43 0.96 5.71 3.66
CA PHE A 43 -0.45 6.11 3.77
C PHE A 43 -1.26 5.67 2.56
N ASP A 44 -0.76 5.91 1.34
CA ASP A 44 -1.39 5.43 0.10
C ASP A 44 -1.61 3.92 0.15
N PHE A 45 -0.62 3.15 0.62
CA PHE A 45 -0.74 1.71 0.78
C PHE A 45 -1.86 1.35 1.78
N LEU A 46 -1.88 1.96 2.96
CA LEU A 46 -2.88 1.72 3.99
C LEU A 46 -4.30 2.05 3.50
N LEU A 47 -4.47 3.22 2.87
CA LEU A 47 -5.75 3.67 2.31
C LEU A 47 -6.20 2.75 1.18
N PHE A 48 -5.29 2.39 0.28
CA PHE A 48 -5.62 1.52 -0.84
C PHE A 48 -6.03 0.13 -0.38
N VAL A 49 -5.31 -0.47 0.58
CA VAL A 49 -5.68 -1.77 1.15
C VAL A 49 -7.01 -1.70 1.90
N SER A 50 -7.15 -0.74 2.83
CA SER A 50 -8.31 -0.65 3.71
C SER A 50 -9.58 -0.29 2.95
N GLU A 51 -9.60 0.82 2.23
CA GLU A 51 -10.78 1.34 1.55
C GLU A 51 -10.91 0.78 0.13
N GLY A 52 -9.81 0.74 -0.61
CA GLY A 52 -9.81 0.34 -2.03
C GLY A 52 -10.04 -1.16 -2.25
N ILE A 53 -9.40 -2.01 -1.46
CA ILE A 53 -9.44 -3.47 -1.64
C ILE A 53 -10.44 -4.12 -0.69
N LEU A 54 -10.36 -3.78 0.60
CA LEU A 54 -11.17 -4.42 1.64
C LEU A 54 -12.51 -3.73 1.87
N GLY A 55 -12.74 -2.56 1.27
CA GLY A 55 -14.02 -1.85 1.33
C GLY A 55 -14.37 -1.32 2.71
N ALA A 56 -13.37 -1.04 3.56
CA ALA A 56 -13.59 -0.37 4.84
C ALA A 56 -14.21 1.01 4.63
N SER A 57 -15.11 1.42 5.52
CA SER A 57 -15.67 2.78 5.48
C SER A 57 -14.61 3.82 5.84
N PRO A 58 -14.64 5.02 5.23
CA PRO A 58 -13.72 6.09 5.60
C PRO A 58 -13.76 6.38 7.10
N GLY A 59 -12.58 6.46 7.72
CA GLY A 59 -12.44 6.69 9.17
C GLY A 59 -12.69 5.46 10.05
N ALA A 60 -12.98 4.29 9.49
CA ALA A 60 -12.97 3.05 10.26
C ALA A 60 -11.55 2.72 10.74
N ALA A 61 -11.43 2.19 11.95
CA ALA A 61 -10.15 1.74 12.48
C ALA A 61 -9.64 0.55 11.66
N PHE A 62 -8.52 0.73 10.97
CA PHE A 62 -7.86 -0.35 10.24
C PHE A 62 -6.81 -1.05 11.12
N PRO A 63 -6.72 -2.40 11.13
CA PRO A 63 -5.82 -3.10 12.05
C PRO A 63 -4.33 -2.90 11.84
N PHE A 64 -3.90 -2.46 10.66
CA PHE A 64 -2.51 -2.10 10.38
C PHE A 64 -2.33 -0.58 10.48
N GLY A 65 -1.33 -0.15 11.25
CA GLY A 65 -0.89 1.23 11.35
C GLY A 65 0.35 1.52 10.51
N TYR A 66 0.81 2.77 10.57
CA TYR A 66 2.02 3.22 9.87
C TYR A 66 3.27 2.44 10.34
N ASP A 67 3.42 2.26 11.65
CA ASP A 67 4.59 1.58 12.25
C ASP A 67 4.60 0.06 12.00
N ASP A 68 3.48 -0.50 11.54
CA ASP A 68 3.41 -1.89 11.12
C ASP A 68 4.01 -2.11 9.72
N LEU A 69 4.40 -1.04 9.02
CA LEU A 69 4.84 -1.11 7.63
C LEU A 69 6.24 -0.54 7.45
N ALA A 70 6.95 -1.09 6.47
CA ALA A 70 8.24 -0.56 6.04
C ALA A 70 8.37 -0.63 4.51
N ILE A 71 9.01 0.39 3.93
CA ILE A 71 9.48 0.33 2.55
C ILE A 71 10.85 -0.35 2.57
N VAL A 72 10.93 -1.55 2.00
CA VAL A 72 12.18 -2.35 1.94
C VAL A 72 13.02 -1.96 0.73
N ALA A 73 12.36 -1.69 -0.39
CA ALA A 73 13.01 -1.29 -1.63
C ALA A 73 12.06 -0.45 -2.47
N SER A 74 12.63 0.36 -3.36
CA SER A 74 11.86 1.13 -4.35
C SER A 74 12.58 1.14 -5.68
N ARG A 75 11.83 1.12 -6.78
CA ARG A 75 12.35 1.36 -8.12
C ARG A 75 11.40 2.20 -8.95
N ILE A 76 11.95 2.90 -9.92
CA ILE A 76 11.19 3.63 -10.92
C ILE A 76 10.69 2.65 -11.99
N ARG A 77 9.42 2.72 -12.39
CA ARG A 77 8.89 2.00 -13.55
C ARG A 77 8.60 2.97 -14.71
N GLY A 78 8.92 2.54 -15.92
CA GLY A 78 8.61 3.29 -17.15
C GLY A 78 9.29 4.65 -17.21
N THR A 79 8.52 5.69 -17.53
CA THR A 79 9.01 7.06 -17.80
C THR A 79 9.22 7.92 -16.54
N GLY A 80 9.14 7.34 -15.33
CA GLY A 80 9.33 8.10 -14.08
C GLY A 80 8.06 8.56 -13.37
N VAL A 81 6.89 8.34 -13.98
CA VAL A 81 5.59 8.75 -13.42
C VAL A 81 5.08 7.78 -12.36
N GLN A 82 5.48 6.51 -12.44
CA GLN A 82 5.08 5.46 -11.51
C GLN A 82 6.29 4.86 -10.82
N HIS A 83 6.18 4.70 -9.51
CA HIS A 83 7.18 4.09 -8.66
C HIS A 83 6.63 2.81 -8.05
N GLU A 84 7.44 1.76 -8.06
CA GLU A 84 7.15 0.49 -7.42
C GLU A 84 7.93 0.40 -6.11
N TYR A 85 7.22 0.02 -5.06
CA TYR A 85 7.71 -0.11 -3.70
C TYR A 85 7.47 -1.54 -3.22
N LEU A 86 8.50 -2.14 -2.63
CA LEU A 86 8.36 -3.37 -1.87
C LEU A 86 7.99 -2.99 -0.44
N ILE A 87 6.73 -3.20 -0.07
CA ILE A 87 6.21 -2.93 1.26
C ILE A 87 6.24 -4.22 2.07
N ALA A 88 6.85 -4.17 3.25
CA ALA A 88 6.83 -5.26 4.21
C ALA A 88 5.93 -4.91 5.40
N ILE A 89 5.20 -5.91 5.88
CA ILE A 89 4.47 -5.85 7.15
C ILE A 89 5.39 -6.38 8.25
N ASN A 90 5.55 -5.58 9.30
CA ASN A 90 6.31 -5.92 10.49
C ASN A 90 5.50 -6.88 11.39
N PRO A 91 6.06 -8.04 11.79
CA PRO A 91 5.37 -8.97 12.68
C PRO A 91 5.34 -8.54 14.16
N ILE A 92 5.85 -7.35 14.51
CA ILE A 92 5.78 -6.83 15.88
C ILE A 92 4.32 -6.54 16.26
N ALA A 93 3.97 -6.82 17.53
CA ALA A 93 2.62 -6.65 18.07
C ALA A 93 1.52 -7.33 17.21
N TRP A 94 1.84 -8.53 16.71
CA TRP A 94 0.92 -9.35 15.92
C TRP A 94 -0.29 -9.79 16.76
N ASN A 95 -1.48 -9.75 16.15
CA ASN A 95 -2.72 -10.21 16.79
C ASN A 95 -3.64 -10.90 15.77
N GLU A 96 -4.69 -11.53 16.26
CA GLU A 96 -5.64 -12.29 15.43
C GLU A 96 -6.34 -11.41 14.38
N THR A 97 -6.62 -10.15 14.70
CA THR A 97 -7.26 -9.21 13.78
C THR A 97 -6.35 -8.86 12.59
N LYS A 98 -5.06 -8.59 12.85
CA LYS A 98 -4.04 -8.39 11.80
C LYS A 98 -3.90 -9.64 10.94
N GLN A 99 -3.89 -10.81 11.57
CA GLN A 99 -3.84 -12.09 10.85
C GLN A 99 -5.06 -12.29 9.94
N ALA A 100 -6.27 -11.99 10.41
CA ALA A 100 -7.51 -12.12 9.64
C ALA A 100 -7.53 -11.19 8.42
N VAL A 101 -7.14 -9.92 8.60
CA VAL A 101 -7.03 -8.95 7.50
C VAL A 101 -5.97 -9.37 6.50
N LEU A 102 -4.79 -9.81 6.95
CA LEU A 102 -3.74 -10.30 6.06
C LEU A 102 -4.23 -11.49 5.24
N HIS A 103 -4.93 -12.43 5.88
CA HIS A 103 -5.50 -13.59 5.20
C HIS A 103 -6.49 -13.14 4.12
N GLN A 104 -7.45 -12.28 4.46
CA GLN A 104 -8.42 -11.74 3.51
C GLN A 104 -7.75 -11.04 2.32
N LEU A 105 -6.78 -10.17 2.58
CA LEU A 105 -6.01 -9.48 1.55
C LEU A 105 -5.34 -10.50 0.61
N LYS A 106 -4.63 -11.49 1.16
CA LYS A 106 -3.97 -12.51 0.35
C LYS A 106 -4.95 -13.34 -0.48
N THR A 107 -6.12 -13.67 0.06
CA THR A 107 -7.18 -14.36 -0.69
C THR A 107 -7.61 -13.55 -1.90
N ILE A 108 -7.82 -12.24 -1.74
CA ILE A 108 -8.18 -11.34 -2.85
C ILE A 108 -7.05 -11.25 -3.88
N LEU A 109 -5.82 -11.00 -3.44
CA LEU A 109 -4.67 -10.84 -4.33
C LEU A 109 -4.29 -12.11 -5.09
N SER A 110 -4.74 -13.27 -4.62
CA SER A 110 -4.51 -14.57 -5.24
C SER A 110 -5.64 -14.99 -6.18
N ALA A 111 -6.74 -14.24 -6.26
CA ALA A 111 -7.82 -14.51 -7.18
C ALA A 111 -7.39 -14.24 -8.62
N GLU A 112 -7.69 -15.13 -9.56
CA GLU A 112 -7.39 -14.92 -10.99
C GLU A 112 -8.12 -13.69 -11.57
N SER A 113 -9.24 -13.33 -10.97
CA SER A 113 -9.99 -12.13 -11.33
C SER A 113 -9.32 -10.85 -10.82
N TRP A 114 -8.30 -10.88 -9.97
CA TRP A 114 -7.61 -9.68 -9.51
C TRP A 114 -6.61 -9.17 -10.56
N ASP A 115 -6.80 -7.95 -11.07
CA ASP A 115 -5.87 -7.36 -12.04
C ASP A 115 -4.71 -6.59 -11.40
N GLY A 116 -4.74 -6.41 -10.08
CA GLY A 116 -3.77 -5.60 -9.33
C GLY A 116 -4.33 -4.27 -8.83
N ALA A 117 -5.45 -3.78 -9.36
CA ALA A 117 -6.12 -2.58 -8.88
C ALA A 117 -7.57 -2.83 -8.47
N ARG A 118 -8.23 -3.79 -9.12
CA ARG A 118 -9.62 -4.17 -8.89
C ARG A 118 -9.85 -5.62 -9.34
N PHE A 119 -11.03 -6.14 -9.03
CA PHE A 119 -11.51 -7.34 -9.72
C PHE A 119 -11.86 -7.00 -11.17
N ARG A 120 -11.35 -7.79 -12.11
CA ARG A 120 -11.74 -7.82 -13.53
C ARG A 120 -13.23 -8.04 -13.60
N ARG A 121 -13.89 -7.25 -14.46
CA ARG A 121 -15.30 -7.48 -14.76
C ARG A 121 -15.39 -8.71 -15.66
N SER A 122 -16.42 -9.52 -15.46
CA SER A 122 -16.64 -10.75 -16.24
C SER A 122 -16.74 -10.50 -17.75
N ASP A 123 -17.00 -9.26 -18.17
CA ASP A 123 -17.11 -8.83 -19.56
C ASP A 123 -15.75 -8.50 -20.23
N ASP A 124 -14.63 -8.55 -19.50
CA ASP A 124 -13.29 -8.26 -20.03
C ASP A 124 -12.57 -9.51 -20.59
N CYS A 125 -13.31 -10.60 -20.86
CA CYS A 125 -12.78 -11.78 -21.55
C CYS A 125 -13.04 -11.64 -23.07
N PRO A 126 -12.01 -11.72 -23.93
CA PRO A 126 -12.17 -11.62 -25.39
C PRO A 126 -12.93 -12.80 -26.01
#